data_AF-D3PBE6-F1
#
_entry.id   AF-D3PBE6-F1
#
_cell.length_a   1.000
_cell.length_b   1.000
_cell.length_c   1.000
_cell.angle_alpha   90.00
_cell.angle_beta   90.00
_cell.angle_gamma   90.00
#
_symmetry.space_group_name_H-M   'P 1'
#
loop_
_entity.id
_entity.type
_entity.pdbx_description
1 polymer ?
#
loop_
_entity_poly.entity_id
_entity_poly.type
_entity_poly.pdbx_seq_one_letter_code
_entity_poly.pdbx_strand_id
1 'polypeptide(L)'
;MSLKLFIKNSILFVLLVFVYEVNTGATRFQTVSKLDYKSFFYYNGGADVIKSLKVVRVYDDSDFKKALKDFKIEDKNYKKLLPILTNNNFHYRYIWWR
;
A
#
# COMPACT_ATOMS: atom_id res chain seq x y z
N MET A 1 -20.96 25.42 19.90
CA MET A 1 -19.86 24.56 19.40
C MET A 1 -19.50 25.06 18.00
N SER A 2 -18.29 25.62 17.80
CA SER A 2 -17.94 26.37 16.59
C SER A 2 -17.84 25.44 15.36
N LEU A 3 -18.44 25.84 14.22
CA LEU A 3 -18.34 25.15 12.93
C LEU A 3 -16.87 24.85 12.54
N LYS A 4 -15.93 25.69 12.99
CA LYS A 4 -14.48 25.50 12.78
C LYS A 4 -13.94 24.25 13.48
N LEU A 5 -14.48 23.86 14.63
CA LEU A 5 -14.07 22.65 15.36
C LEU A 5 -14.60 21.38 14.68
N PHE A 6 -15.79 21.46 14.08
CA PHE A 6 -16.42 20.34 13.38
C PHE A 6 -15.73 20.02 12.05
N ILE A 7 -15.29 21.05 11.32
CA ILE A 7 -14.47 20.91 10.10
C ILE A 7 -13.08 20.31 10.42
N LYS A 8 -12.49 20.71 11.55
CA LYS A 8 -11.20 20.16 12.01
C LYS A 8 -11.28 18.65 12.35
N ASN A 9 -12.46 18.16 12.76
CA ASN A 9 -12.70 16.75 13.10
C ASN A 9 -13.35 15.93 11.96
N SER A 10 -14.02 16.56 11.00
CA SER A 10 -14.75 15.84 9.92
C SER A 10 -14.01 15.80 8.58
N ILE A 11 -12.98 16.64 8.36
CA ILE A 11 -12.18 16.69 7.13
C ILE A 11 -10.69 16.58 7.46
N LEU A 12 -10.34 15.81 8.49
CA LEU A 12 -9.07 15.10 8.44
C LEU A 12 -9.31 13.90 7.50
N PHE A 13 -9.34 14.18 6.19
CA PHE A 13 -8.82 13.21 5.24
C PHE A 13 -7.37 13.05 5.67
N VAL A 14 -7.13 12.13 6.61
CA VAL A 14 -5.77 11.82 7.03
C VAL A 14 -5.16 11.20 5.80
N LEU A 15 -4.43 12.03 5.06
CA LEU A 15 -3.58 11.58 3.99
C LEU A 15 -2.54 10.71 4.70
N LEU A 16 -2.71 9.41 4.56
CA LEU A 16 -1.88 8.41 5.19
C LEU A 16 -0.98 7.81 4.12
N VAL A 17 0.22 7.47 4.55
CA VAL A 17 1.18 6.72 3.75
C VAL A 17 1.22 5.31 4.30
N PHE A 18 0.85 4.35 3.46
CA PHE A 18 0.82 2.95 3.77
C PHE A 18 2.06 2.27 3.22
N VAL A 19 2.72 1.49 4.08
CA VAL A 19 3.70 0.52 3.62
C VAL A 19 3.02 -0.82 3.49
N TYR A 20 2.89 -1.27 2.25
CA TYR A 20 2.28 -2.54 1.91
C TYR A 20 3.34 -3.60 1.76
N GLU A 21 3.02 -4.80 2.23
CA GLU A 21 3.60 -6.03 1.75
C GLU A 21 2.61 -6.69 0.79
N VAL A 22 3.05 -6.82 -0.45
CA VAL A 22 2.31 -7.41 -1.56
C VAL A 22 2.89 -8.80 -1.79
N ASN A 23 2.02 -9.80 -1.82
CA ASN A 23 2.36 -11.13 -2.26
C ASN A 23 1.56 -11.45 -3.51
N THR A 24 2.23 -11.88 -4.55
CA THR A 24 1.66 -12.28 -5.83
C THR A 24 1.86 -13.79 -6.04
N GLY A 25 1.51 -14.31 -7.22
CA GLY A 25 1.75 -15.72 -7.53
C GLY A 25 3.25 -16.04 -7.64
N ALA A 26 4.05 -15.10 -8.13
CA ALA A 26 5.47 -15.31 -8.39
C ALA A 26 6.40 -14.61 -7.39
N THR A 27 5.96 -13.53 -6.75
CA THR A 27 6.85 -12.64 -6.00
C THR A 27 6.22 -12.09 -4.73
N ARG A 28 7.07 -11.72 -3.78
CA ARG A 28 6.68 -10.96 -2.60
C ARG A 28 7.54 -9.71 -2.51
N PHE A 29 6.93 -8.57 -2.23
CA PHE A 29 7.65 -7.31 -2.13
C PHE A 29 6.96 -6.32 -1.18
N GLN A 30 7.72 -5.34 -0.72
CA GLN A 30 7.19 -4.19 0.02
C GLN A 30 7.19 -2.96 -0.87
N THR A 31 6.17 -2.12 -0.74
CA THR A 31 6.06 -0.84 -1.43
C THR A 31 5.39 0.19 -0.54
N VAL A 32 5.55 1.47 -0.87
CA VAL A 32 4.96 2.59 -0.13
C VAL A 32 3.95 3.27 -1.04
N SER A 33 2.73 3.50 -0.54
CA SER A 33 1.66 4.12 -1.31
C SER A 33 0.79 5.01 -0.44
N LYS A 34 0.26 6.09 -1.02
CA LYS A 34 -0.76 6.93 -0.40
C LYS A 34 -2.19 6.41 -0.61
N LEU A 35 -2.34 5.34 -1.38
CA LEU A 35 -3.62 4.71 -1.65
C LEU A 35 -3.99 3.77 -0.51
N ASP A 36 -5.25 3.82 -0.08
CA ASP A 36 -5.82 2.83 0.84
C ASP A 36 -5.89 1.45 0.16
N TYR A 37 -6.13 0.38 0.92
CA TYR A 37 -6.02 -0.98 0.40
C TYR A 37 -6.95 -1.23 -0.80
N LYS A 38 -8.18 -0.70 -0.78
CA LYS A 38 -9.15 -0.88 -1.87
C LYS A 38 -8.67 -0.20 -3.15
N SER A 39 -8.28 1.06 -3.04
CA SER A 39 -7.75 1.81 -4.18
C SER A 39 -6.43 1.23 -4.65
N PHE A 40 -5.58 0.76 -3.74
CA PHE A 40 -4.32 0.12 -4.09
C PHE A 40 -4.56 -1.13 -4.94
N PHE A 41 -5.50 -2.00 -4.56
CA PHE A 41 -5.90 -3.15 -5.36
C PHE A 41 -6.43 -2.74 -6.74
N TYR A 42 -7.28 -1.71 -6.80
CA TYR A 42 -7.90 -1.25 -8.04
C TYR A 42 -6.91 -0.64 -9.03
N TYR A 43 -5.97 0.18 -8.54
CA TYR A 43 -5.04 0.95 -9.38
C TYR A 43 -3.69 0.26 -9.62
N ASN A 44 -3.25 -0.69 -8.78
CA ASN A 44 -1.94 -1.37 -8.91
C ASN A 44 -2.04 -2.87 -9.21
N GLY A 45 -3.24 -3.38 -9.50
CA GLY A 45 -3.48 -4.80 -9.77
C GLY A 45 -2.85 -5.24 -11.10
N GLY A 46 -1.77 -6.02 -11.03
CA GLY A 46 -0.93 -6.39 -12.16
C GLY A 46 -1.30 -7.63 -12.93
N ALA A 47 -0.55 -7.99 -14.00
CA ALA A 47 -0.69 -9.26 -14.72
C ALA A 47 -0.42 -10.45 -13.78
N ASP A 48 0.28 -10.18 -12.68
CA ASP A 48 0.41 -11.07 -11.54
C ASP A 48 -0.70 -10.78 -10.52
N VAL A 49 -1.41 -11.84 -10.15
CA VAL A 49 -2.55 -11.76 -9.23
C VAL A 49 -2.02 -11.49 -7.82
N ILE A 50 -2.42 -10.37 -7.21
CA ILE A 50 -2.14 -10.12 -5.79
C ILE A 50 -2.91 -11.16 -4.97
N LYS A 51 -2.17 -12.06 -4.33
CA LYS A 51 -2.67 -13.12 -3.44
C LYS A 51 -2.89 -12.61 -2.03
N SER A 52 -2.09 -11.66 -1.57
CA SER A 52 -2.30 -11.00 -0.28
C SER A 52 -1.73 -9.60 -0.29
N LEU A 53 -2.45 -8.67 0.35
CA LEU A 53 -1.99 -7.32 0.63
C LEU A 53 -2.06 -7.10 2.15
N LYS A 54 -0.93 -6.80 2.77
CA LYS A 54 -0.84 -6.53 4.21
C LYS A 54 -0.28 -5.14 4.43
N VAL A 55 -0.95 -4.33 5.24
CA VAL A 55 -0.36 -3.09 5.75
C VAL A 55 0.67 -3.47 6.82
N VAL A 56 1.93 -3.17 6.57
CA VAL A 56 3.04 -3.43 7.51
C VAL A 56 3.22 -2.24 8.44
N ARG A 57 3.03 -1.03 7.91
CA ARG A 57 3.17 0.22 8.67
C ARG A 57 2.36 1.34 8.04
N VAL A 58 1.98 2.30 8.86
CA VAL A 58 1.26 3.52 8.45
C VAL A 58 2.06 4.71 8.97
N TYR A 59 2.15 5.74 8.14
CA TYR A 59 2.77 7.04 8.44
C TYR A 59 1.79 8.16 8.08
N ASP A 60 2.00 9.34 8.64
CA ASP A 60 1.35 10.57 8.19
C ASP A 60 1.89 11.00 6.81
N ASP A 61 1.10 11.76 6.04
CA ASP A 61 1.48 12.22 4.69
C ASP A 61 2.84 12.92 4.63
N SER A 62 3.13 13.73 5.65
CA SER A 62 4.39 14.47 5.78
C SER A 62 5.61 13.56 5.88
N ASP A 63 5.41 12.33 6.35
CA ASP A 63 6.45 11.34 6.60
C ASP A 63 6.67 10.40 5.41
N PHE A 64 6.17 10.73 4.21
CA PHE A 64 6.34 9.88 3.02
C PHE A 64 7.81 9.52 2.73
N LYS A 65 8.73 10.51 2.77
CA LYS A 65 10.16 10.25 2.56
C LYS A 65 10.77 9.37 3.65
N LYS A 66 10.29 9.51 4.88
CA LYS A 66 10.72 8.68 6.01
C LYS A 66 10.24 7.23 5.84
N ALA A 67 9.00 7.03 5.37
CA ALA A 67 8.49 5.70 5.05
C ALA A 67 9.35 5.00 3.97
N LEU A 68 9.78 5.72 2.93
CA LEU A 68 10.69 5.20 1.91
C LEU A 68 12.05 4.80 2.51
N LYS A 69 12.63 5.62 3.39
CA LYS A 69 13.92 5.37 4.06
C LYS A 69 13.88 4.17 4.98
N ASP A 70 12.90 4.12 5.87
CA ASP A 70 12.75 3.07 6.88
C ASP A 70 12.70 1.68 6.24
N PHE A 71 12.12 1.59 5.04
CA PHE A 71 11.98 0.34 4.29
C PHE A 71 13.02 0.15 3.19
N LYS A 72 13.94 1.10 2.97
CA LYS A 72 14.98 1.08 1.92
C LYS A 72 14.39 0.93 0.51
N ILE A 73 13.39 1.76 0.20
CA ILE A 73 12.59 1.70 -1.04
C ILE A 73 12.88 2.88 -2.00
N GLU A 74 13.57 3.93 -1.53
CA GLU A 74 13.76 5.23 -2.21
C GLU A 74 14.10 5.14 -3.71
N ASP A 75 15.04 4.28 -4.10
CA ASP A 75 15.54 4.24 -5.49
C ASP A 75 14.72 3.34 -6.43
N LYS A 76 13.95 2.39 -5.89
CA LYS A 76 13.32 1.31 -6.68
C LYS A 76 11.81 1.26 -6.55
N ASN A 77 11.20 2.06 -5.66
CA ASN A 77 9.77 2.07 -5.33
C ASN A 77 9.21 0.73 -4.80
N TYR A 78 10.02 -0.32 -4.76
CA TYR A 78 9.73 -1.56 -4.05
C TYR A 78 11.00 -2.20 -3.47
N LYS A 79 10.79 -3.04 -2.46
CA LYS A 79 11.82 -3.92 -1.87
C LYS A 79 11.38 -5.37 -2.02
N LYS A 80 12.13 -6.16 -2.78
CA LYS A 80 11.84 -7.59 -2.94
C LYS A 80 12.03 -8.31 -1.61
N LEU A 81 11.10 -9.20 -1.29
CA LEU A 81 11.14 -10.10 -0.13
C LEU A 81 11.28 -11.55 -0.61
N LEU A 82 11.60 -12.44 0.33
CA LEU A 82 11.59 -13.87 0.06
C LEU A 82 10.15 -14.33 -0.23
N PRO A 83 9.94 -15.11 -1.30
CA PRO A 83 8.62 -15.61 -1.66
C PRO A 83 8.04 -16.49 -0.55
N ILE A 84 6.72 -16.48 -0.42
CA ILE A 84 5.98 -17.35 0.50
C ILE A 84 4.94 -18.11 -0.32
N LEU A 85 4.79 -19.40 -0.04
CA LEU A 85 3.69 -20.21 -0.55
C LEU A 85 2.35 -19.62 -0.11
N THR A 86 1.58 -19.08 -1.04
CA THR A 86 0.23 -18.58 -0.76
C THR A 86 -0.80 -19.65 -1.08
N ASN A 87 -1.78 -19.78 -0.18
CA ASN A 87 -2.92 -20.65 -0.42
C ASN A 87 -3.80 -19.98 -1.50
N ASN A 88 -4.22 -20.74 -2.53
CA ASN A 88 -4.73 -20.20 -3.79
C ASN A 88 -6.15 -19.60 -3.75
N ASN A 89 -6.72 -19.36 -2.57
CA ASN A 89 -8.13 -19.00 -2.38
C ASN A 89 -8.42 -17.49 -2.54
N PHE A 90 -8.11 -16.89 -3.70
CA PHE A 90 -8.44 -15.47 -3.95
C PHE A 90 -9.19 -15.22 -5.26
N HIS A 91 -10.17 -14.32 -5.15
CA HIS A 91 -11.29 -14.09 -6.07
C HIS A 91 -11.06 -13.00 -7.13
N TYR A 92 -9.90 -12.34 -7.15
CA TYR A 92 -9.74 -11.12 -7.94
C TYR A 92 -8.53 -11.20 -8.87
N ARG A 93 -8.78 -11.19 -10.19
CA ARG A 93 -7.76 -11.08 -11.24
C ARG A 93 -7.75 -9.63 -11.75
N TYR A 94 -6.59 -8.98 -11.75
CA TYR A 94 -6.41 -7.66 -12.36
C TYR A 94 -5.17 -7.72 -13.28
N ILE A 95 -4.84 -6.65 -14.03
CA ILE A 95 -3.81 -6.64 -15.10
C ILE A 95 -2.95 -5.36 -15.01
N TRP A 96 -1.61 -5.47 -15.12
CA TRP A 96 -0.63 -4.39 -14.90
C TRP A 96 -0.35 -3.63 -16.17
N TRP A 97 0.04 -2.37 -15.99
CA TRP A 97 0.98 -1.68 -16.88
C TRP A 97 2.09 -1.03 -16.05
N ARG A 98 3.25 -0.88 -16.68
CA ARG A 98 4.43 -0.16 -16.15
C ARG A 98 4.10 1.29 -15.80
#